data_AF-A0A7Y5MVQ9-F1
#
_entry.id   AF-A0A7Y5MVQ9-F1
#
_cell.length_a   1.000
_cell.length_b   1.000
_cell.length_c   1.000
_cell.angle_alpha   90.00
_cell.angle_beta   90.00
_cell.angle_gamma   90.00
#
_symmetry.space_group_name_H-M   'P 1'
#
loop_
_entity.id
_entity.type
_entity.pdbx_description
1 polymer ?
#
loop_
_entity_poly.entity_id
_entity_poly.type
_entity_poly.pdbx_seq_one_letter_code
_entity_poly.pdbx_strand_id
1 'polypeptide(L)'
;MRFTCLGTEPFWYVKIEPDSGIVYNQMDEGITRYPYRSPRQEGTRTIFESSLPGSSITITIEAGSCSDGMSDEIYPYSSKVEKDKTKLSGCAK
;
A
#
# COMPACT_ATOMS: atom_id res chain seq x y z
N MET A 1 -5.68 2.04 -12.76
CA MET A 1 -4.31 1.80 -12.27
C MET A 1 -4.41 0.82 -11.12
N ARG A 2 -3.64 -0.27 -11.15
CA ARG A 2 -3.70 -1.36 -10.19
C ARG A 2 -2.35 -1.50 -9.52
N PHE A 3 -2.35 -1.72 -8.20
CA PHE A 3 -1.10 -1.95 -7.45
C PHE A 3 -1.31 -3.01 -6.40
N THR A 4 -0.28 -3.84 -6.21
CA THR A 4 -0.12 -4.71 -5.04
C THR A 4 1.09 -4.25 -4.25
N CYS A 5 0.87 -3.84 -3.01
CA CYS A 5 1.94 -3.53 -2.06
C CYS A 5 2.06 -4.67 -1.06
N LEU A 6 3.28 -5.00 -0.65
CA LEU A 6 3.57 -6.04 0.32
C LEU A 6 4.74 -5.64 1.22
N GLY A 7 4.70 -6.07 2.47
CA GLY A 7 5.81 -5.90 3.41
C GLY A 7 5.96 -7.12 4.31
N THR A 8 7.21 -7.33 4.73
CA THR A 8 7.68 -8.57 5.36
C THR A 8 7.49 -8.56 6.87
N GLU A 9 7.63 -7.42 7.55
CA GLU A 9 7.41 -7.32 9.00
C GLU A 9 6.75 -6.00 9.43
N PRO A 10 5.60 -6.06 10.14
CA PRO A 10 4.71 -7.21 10.24
C PRO A 10 4.27 -7.70 8.85
N PHE A 11 3.83 -8.95 8.68
CA PHE A 11 3.34 -9.38 7.36
C PHE A 11 2.06 -8.62 6.99
N TRP A 12 2.10 -7.87 5.89
CA TRP A 12 0.95 -7.12 5.39
C TRP A 12 0.93 -7.05 3.86
N TYR A 13 -0.25 -6.80 3.30
CA TYR A 13 -0.40 -6.44 1.90
C TYR A 13 -1.53 -5.41 1.69
N VAL A 14 -1.43 -4.67 0.59
CA VAL A 14 -2.50 -3.81 0.07
C VAL A 14 -2.75 -4.12 -1.39
N LYS A 15 -4.01 -4.29 -1.78
CA LYS A 15 -4.43 -4.32 -3.18
C LYS A 15 -5.24 -3.06 -3.48
N ILE A 16 -4.86 -2.35 -4.54
CA ILE A 16 -5.51 -1.12 -5.00
C ILE A 16 -6.09 -1.36 -6.38
N GLU A 17 -7.41 -1.28 -6.47
CA GLU A 17 -8.18 -1.63 -7.65
C GLU A 17 -9.32 -0.61 -7.85
N PRO A 18 -9.45 0.04 -9.02
CA PRO A 18 -10.54 0.99 -9.26
C PRO A 18 -11.93 0.40 -9.03
N ASP A 19 -12.11 -0.87 -9.41
CA ASP A 19 -13.42 -1.54 -9.41
C ASP A 19 -13.77 -2.15 -8.05
N SER A 20 -12.76 -2.48 -7.22
CA SER A 20 -12.97 -3.23 -5.96
C SER A 20 -12.47 -2.52 -4.70
N GLY A 21 -11.90 -1.32 -4.84
CA GLY A 21 -11.45 -0.51 -3.71
C GLY A 21 -9.99 -0.74 -3.33
N ILE A 22 -9.69 -0.38 -2.09
CA ILE A 22 -8.40 -0.62 -1.45
C ILE A 22 -8.62 -1.71 -0.39
N VAL A 23 -7.97 -2.85 -0.56
CA VAL A 23 -8.02 -3.96 0.39
C VAL A 23 -6.70 -4.00 1.14
N TYR A 24 -6.72 -3.65 2.42
CA TYR A 24 -5.59 -3.74 3.33
C TYR A 24 -5.73 -5.01 4.18
N ASN A 25 -4.65 -5.77 4.34
CA ASN A 25 -4.61 -6.91 5.24
C ASN A 25 -3.30 -6.89 6.03
N GLN A 26 -3.38 -7.05 7.34
CA GLN A 26 -2.23 -7.26 8.22
C GLN A 26 -2.50 -8.50 9.06
N MET A 27 -1.51 -9.39 9.16
CA MET A 27 -1.69 -10.74 9.73
C MET A 27 -2.38 -10.74 11.11
N ASP A 28 -2.09 -9.75 11.96
CA ASP A 28 -2.65 -9.65 13.32
C ASP A 28 -3.95 -8.84 13.42
N GLU A 29 -4.24 -7.96 12.44
CA GLU A 29 -5.44 -7.08 12.45
C GLU A 29 -6.57 -7.59 11.56
N GLY A 30 -6.27 -8.44 10.58
CA GLY A 30 -7.20 -8.92 9.56
C GLY A 30 -7.37 -7.94 8.39
N ILE A 31 -8.48 -8.10 7.66
CA ILE A 31 -8.77 -7.39 6.41
C ILE A 31 -9.62 -6.14 6.65
N THR A 32 -9.17 -4.99 6.15
CA THR A 32 -9.93 -3.74 6.10
C THR A 32 -10.13 -3.30 4.64
N ARG A 33 -11.33 -2.82 4.30
CA ARG A 33 -11.68 -2.37 2.95
C ARG A 33 -11.99 -0.88 2.95
N TYR A 34 -11.26 -0.12 2.15
CA TYR A 34 -11.48 1.32 1.93
C TYR A 34 -12.04 1.56 0.53
N PRO A 35 -12.88 2.59 0.33
CA PRO A 35 -13.33 2.96 -1.00
C PRO A 35 -12.15 3.41 -1.86
N TYR A 36 -12.19 3.12 -3.16
CA TYR A 36 -11.23 3.68 -4.09
C TYR A 36 -11.45 5.19 -4.22
N ARG A 37 -10.35 5.94 -4.24
CA ARG A 37 -10.32 7.35 -4.63
C ARG A 37 -9.19 7.55 -5.63
N SER A 38 -9.39 8.46 -6.57
CA SER A 38 -8.36 8.79 -7.55
C SER A 38 -7.08 9.25 -6.84
N PRO A 39 -5.92 8.70 -7.18
CA PRO A 39 -4.67 9.09 -6.56
C PRO A 39 -4.25 10.49 -7.02
N ARG A 40 -3.41 11.13 -6.20
CA ARG A 40 -2.65 12.32 -6.60
C ARG A 40 -1.23 11.92 -7.02
N GLN A 41 -0.66 12.66 -7.96
CA GLN A 41 0.71 12.48 -8.44
C GLN A 41 1.61 13.57 -7.86
N GLU A 42 2.75 13.18 -7.31
CA GLU A 42 3.79 14.09 -6.83
C GLU A 42 5.16 13.63 -7.32
N GLY A 43 5.63 14.19 -8.43
CA GLY A 43 6.89 13.77 -9.05
C GLY A 43 6.85 12.30 -9.46
N THR A 44 7.69 11.46 -8.84
CA THR A 44 7.75 10.01 -9.05
C THR A 44 6.82 9.21 -8.13
N ARG A 45 6.00 9.90 -7.33
CA ARG A 45 5.12 9.30 -6.32
C ARG A 45 3.67 9.32 -6.77
N THR A 46 3.02 8.17 -6.62
CA THR A 46 1.56 8.04 -6.67
C THR A 46 1.04 7.88 -5.24
N ILE A 47 0.13 8.75 -4.82
CA ILE A 47 -0.38 8.77 -3.45
C ILE A 47 -1.88 8.50 -3.46
N PHE A 48 -2.29 7.43 -2.76
CA PHE A 48 -3.68 7.05 -2.54
C PHE A 48 -4.08 7.40 -1.12
N GLU A 49 -5.21 8.10 -0.96
CA GLU A 49 -5.75 8.47 0.34
C GLU A 49 -7.21 8.01 0.41
N SER A 50 -7.57 7.32 1.48
CA SER A 50 -8.94 6.89 1.72
C SER A 50 -9.25 6.77 3.21
N SER A 51 -10.53 6.73 3.54
CA SER A 51 -10.99 6.74 4.93
C SER A 51 -12.36 6.09 5.09
N LEU A 52 -12.63 5.68 6.32
CA LEU A 52 -13.85 5.07 6.86
C LEU A 52 -14.15 5.77 8.20
N PRO A 53 -15.36 5.64 8.77
CA PRO A 53 -15.61 6.09 10.14
C PRO A 53 -14.61 5.48 11.12
N GLY A 54 -13.76 6.32 11.72
CA GLY A 54 -12.76 5.89 12.71
C GLY A 54 -11.46 5.30 12.15
N SER A 55 -11.24 5.28 10.83
CA SER A 55 -9.98 4.82 10.25
C SER A 55 -9.60 5.53 8.96
N SER A 56 -8.31 5.79 8.76
CA SER A 56 -7.76 6.40 7.55
C SER A 56 -6.53 5.65 7.07
N ILE A 57 -6.35 5.61 5.75
CA ILE A 57 -5.20 5.00 5.11
C ILE A 57 -4.61 5.93 4.04
N THR A 58 -3.29 6.06 4.07
CA THR A 58 -2.49 6.72 3.03
C THR A 58 -1.48 5.71 2.50
N ILE A 59 -1.48 5.48 1.18
CA ILE A 59 -0.51 4.61 0.50
C ILE A 59 0.30 5.46 -0.46
N THR A 60 1.61 5.52 -0.24
CA THR A 60 2.55 6.17 -1.15
C THR A 60 3.32 5.10 -1.92
N ILE A 61 3.27 5.18 -3.25
CA ILE A 61 4.01 4.31 -4.16
C ILE A 61 5.01 5.17 -4.91
N GLU A 62 6.29 4.83 -4.83
CA GLU A 62 7.38 5.60 -5.42
C GLU A 62 8.17 4.73 -6.39
N ALA A 63 8.36 5.23 -7.62
CA ALA A 63 9.15 4.54 -8.64
C ALA A 63 10.61 4.38 -8.19
N GLY A 64 11.11 3.15 -8.26
CA GLY A 64 12.47 2.80 -7.86
C GLY A 64 12.58 1.32 -7.48
N SER A 65 13.76 0.74 -7.72
CA SER A 65 14.04 -0.65 -7.36
C SER A 65 13.88 -0.87 -5.87
N CYS A 66 13.03 -1.83 -5.49
CA CYS A 66 12.79 -2.25 -4.11
C CYS A 66 13.08 -3.75 -3.99
N SER A 67 13.81 -4.14 -2.95
CA SER A 67 13.98 -5.54 -2.56
C SER A 67 13.33 -5.72 -1.20
N ASP A 68 12.54 -6.78 -1.05
CA ASP A 68 11.92 -7.15 0.22
C ASP A 68 12.89 -7.84 1.20
N GLY A 69 14.17 -7.95 0.82
CA GLY A 69 15.26 -8.49 1.63
C GLY A 69 15.20 -10.01 1.85
N MET A 70 14.13 -10.66 1.40
CA MET A 70 13.84 -12.07 1.63
C MET A 70 13.75 -12.87 0.33
N SER A 71 13.50 -12.20 -0.80
CA SER A 71 13.49 -12.77 -2.13
C SER A 71 14.51 -12.11 -3.06
N ASP A 72 14.91 -12.83 -4.10
CA ASP A 72 15.68 -12.28 -5.23
C ASP A 72 14.78 -11.43 -6.16
N GLU A 73 13.52 -11.16 -5.80
CA GLU A 73 12.59 -10.35 -6.61
C GLU A 73 12.89 -8.86 -6.42
N ILE A 74 13.22 -8.19 -7.53
CA ILE A 74 13.34 -6.73 -7.59
C ILE A 74 12.00 -6.18 -8.04
N TYR A 75 11.35 -5.46 -7.14
CA TYR A 75 10.10 -4.77 -7.40
C TYR A 75 10.37 -3.39 -8.04
N PRO A 76 9.54 -2.96 -9.00
CA PRO A 76 9.72 -1.67 -9.69
C PRO A 76 9.34 -0.45 -8.84
N TYR A 77 8.68 -0.66 -7.70
CA TYR A 77 8.23 0.39 -6.80
C TYR A 77 8.54 0.06 -5.34
N SER A 78 8.83 1.10 -4.57
CA SER A 78 8.73 1.05 -3.11
C SER A 78 7.35 1.52 -2.66
N SER A 79 6.88 1.02 -1.52
CA SER A 79 5.60 1.41 -0.93
C SER A 79 5.73 1.79 0.54
N LYS A 80 4.95 2.79 0.94
CA LYS A 80 4.76 3.19 2.33
C LYS A 80 3.27 3.24 2.61
N VAL A 81 2.84 2.62 3.71
CA VAL A 81 1.44 2.62 4.16
C VAL A 81 1.38 3.24 5.54
N GLU A 82 0.58 4.29 5.67
CA GLU A 82 0.22 4.90 6.93
C GLU A 82 -1.26 4.62 7.17
N LYS A 83 -1.56 3.66 8.04
CA LYS A 83 -2.92 3.34 8.48
C LYS A 83 -3.07 3.75 9.93
N ASP A 84 -3.94 4.72 10.18
CA ASP A 84 -4.17 5.27 11.52
C ASP A 84 -2.87 5.77 12.19
N LYS A 85 -2.29 5.00 13.12
CA LYS A 85 -1.00 5.28 13.78
C LYS A 85 0.12 4.35 13.32
N THR A 86 -0.21 3.34 12.52
CA THR A 86 0.72 2.31 12.04
C THR A 86 1.39 2.78 10.76
N LYS A 87 2.72 2.72 10.72
CA LYS A 87 3.53 3.04 9.54
C LYS A 87 4.27 1.80 9.09
N LEU A 88 4.11 1.46 7.83
CA LEU A 88 4.65 0.25 7.23
C LEU A 88 5.42 0.62 5.97
N SER A 89 6.53 -0.09 5.73
CA SER A 89 7.34 0.06 4.53
C SER A 89 7.43 -1.29 3.82
N GLY A 90 7.45 -1.28 2.50
CA GLY A 90 7.47 -2.49 1.69
C GLY A 90 7.72 -2.18 0.22
N CYS A 91 7.43 -3.16 -0.64
CA CYS A 91 7.60 -3.05 -2.09
C CYS A 91 6.25 -3.14 -2.81
N ALA A 92 6.19 -2.72 -4.08
CA ALA A 92 4.97 -2.76 -4.87
C ALA A 92 5.20 -3.12 -6.34
N LYS A 93 4.15 -3.67 -6.97
CA LYS A 93 4.06 -3.99 -8.40
C LYS A 93 2.67 -3.74 -8.97
#